data_AF-A0A3B3VQ76-F1
#
_entry.id   AF-A0A3B3VQ76-F1
#
_cell.length_a   1.000
_cell.length_b   1.000
_cell.length_c   1.000
_cell.angle_alpha   90.00
_cell.angle_beta   90.00
_cell.angle_gamma   90.00
#
_symmetry.space_group_name_H-M   'P 1'
#
loop_
_entity.id
_entity.type
_entity.pdbx_description
1 polymer ?
#
loop_
_entity_poly.entity_id
_entity_poly.type
_entity_poly.pdbx_seq_one_letter_code
_entity_poly.pdbx_strand_id
1 'polypeptide(L)'
;MVASGHAIATQGRYSSSDWTTQYRLLYSDTGRNWKPYHQDGNIWAFSGNSNSESAVRHELQQGIVARFLRLIPVGWSEEGRIGLRIEVYGCSYWADVINFDGQGVISYRFKKMKIIKDVIALRFKTSESEGVILHGEGQQGDYITLELRKAKLLLQINLGDNQYGSILGHTSVTTGSLLDDNHWHSVVIERYRRNVNFTLDGHTQHFRTNGEFDHLDLDYELSFGGMPYSGKPVGGGRKNFKGCMESINYNGDNITDLARRKKLDTSSFVSEFLFACAHVDAINFENMDN
;
A
#
# COMPACT_ATOMS: atom_id res chain seq x y z
N MET A 1 2.90 19.59 -2.33
CA MET A 1 3.26 18.69 -3.44
C MET A 1 3.74 17.39 -2.82
N VAL A 2 3.23 16.24 -3.27
CA VAL A 2 3.77 14.93 -2.86
C VAL A 2 4.96 14.63 -3.78
N ALA A 3 6.07 14.16 -3.21
CA ALA A 3 7.25 13.80 -3.98
C ALA A 3 7.59 12.33 -3.74
N SER A 4 8.03 11.65 -4.81
CA SER A 4 8.74 10.37 -4.71
C SER A 4 10.21 10.70 -4.54
N GLY A 5 10.69 10.67 -3.30
CA GLY A 5 12.08 10.89 -2.94
C GLY A 5 12.91 9.62 -3.11
N HIS A 6 14.07 9.76 -3.75
CA HIS A 6 15.00 8.65 -3.99
C HIS A 6 16.39 8.92 -3.41
N ALA A 7 16.73 10.17 -3.08
CA ALA A 7 17.96 10.50 -2.38
C ALA A 7 17.81 11.73 -1.47
N ILE A 8 18.69 11.81 -0.49
CA ILE A 8 18.82 12.95 0.40
C ILE A 8 20.28 13.35 0.53
N ALA A 9 20.57 14.64 0.44
CA ALA A 9 21.87 15.20 0.80
C ALA A 9 21.75 16.09 2.03
N THR A 10 22.78 16.00 2.87
CA THR A 10 22.94 16.79 4.08
C THR A 10 24.27 17.52 4.05
N GLN A 11 24.30 18.74 4.55
CA GLN A 11 25.50 19.56 4.69
C GLN A 11 25.46 20.29 6.04
N GLY A 12 26.60 20.51 6.69
CA GLY A 12 26.67 21.31 7.91
C GLY A 12 26.38 22.79 7.67
N ARG A 13 26.26 23.60 8.71
CA ARG A 13 26.09 25.06 8.57
C ARG A 13 27.40 25.69 8.08
N TYR A 14 27.32 26.50 7.03
CA TYR A 14 28.48 27.10 6.35
C TYR A 14 29.46 27.78 7.31
N SER A 15 30.76 27.52 7.12
CA SER A 15 31.86 28.14 7.86
C SER A 15 31.69 28.10 9.39
N SER A 16 31.31 26.93 9.92
CA SER A 16 31.07 26.73 11.36
C SER A 16 31.49 25.34 11.83
N SER A 17 31.52 25.13 13.16
CA SER A 17 31.63 23.80 13.75
C SER A 17 30.29 23.06 13.85
N ASP A 18 29.19 23.65 13.35
CA ASP A 18 27.84 23.11 13.49
C ASP A 18 27.50 22.16 12.33
N TRP A 19 27.59 20.85 12.56
CA TRP A 19 27.12 19.84 11.60
C TRP A 19 26.59 18.59 12.30
N THR A 20 25.69 17.89 11.61
CA THR A 20 25.09 16.63 12.08
C THR A 20 25.90 15.45 11.55
N THR A 21 26.39 14.59 12.45
CA THR A 21 27.21 13.42 12.12
C THR A 21 26.38 12.15 11.93
N GLN A 22 25.17 12.10 12.50
CA GLN A 22 24.19 11.03 12.27
C GLN A 22 22.76 11.55 12.39
N TYR A 23 21.85 11.02 11.56
CA TYR A 23 20.43 11.39 11.62
C TYR A 23 19.51 10.22 11.24
N ARG A 24 18.25 10.29 11.68
CA ARG A 24 17.15 9.43 11.23
C ARG A 24 16.22 10.20 10.32
N LEU A 25 15.64 9.53 9.33
CA LEU A 25 14.64 10.10 8.42
C LEU A 25 13.24 9.62 8.81
N LEU A 26 12.31 10.55 8.96
CA LEU A 26 10.89 10.29 9.14
C LEU A 26 10.13 10.96 7.99
N TYR A 27 9.02 10.36 7.56
CA TYR A 27 8.19 10.87 6.47
C TYR A 27 6.70 10.78 6.80
N SER A 28 5.90 11.66 6.19
CA SER A 28 4.46 11.73 6.41
C SER A 28 3.73 12.38 5.23
N ASP A 29 2.49 11.99 5.00
CA ASP A 29 1.59 12.68 4.07
C ASP A 29 0.78 13.79 4.75
N THR A 30 0.62 13.70 6.08
CA THR A 30 -0.24 14.60 6.87
C THR A 30 0.56 15.57 7.75
N GLY A 31 1.84 15.28 8.01
CA GLY A 31 2.67 16.02 8.95
C GLY A 31 2.36 15.72 10.43
N ARG A 32 1.37 14.85 10.71
CA ARG A 32 0.97 14.44 12.06
C ARG A 32 1.38 13.01 12.37
N ASN A 33 1.15 12.09 11.43
CA ASN A 33 1.49 10.67 11.58
C ASN A 33 2.79 10.36 10.84
N TRP A 34 3.89 10.21 11.59
CA TRP A 34 5.24 10.08 11.06
C TRP A 34 5.69 8.63 11.01
N LYS A 35 6.12 8.15 9.84
CA LYS A 35 6.71 6.83 9.65
C LYS A 35 8.23 6.96 9.61
N PRO A 36 8.99 6.19 10.42
CA PRO A 36 10.43 6.14 10.29
C PRO A 36 10.83 5.46 8.98
N TYR A 37 11.94 5.91 8.39
CA TYR A 37 12.57 5.22 7.27
C TYR A 37 13.19 3.92 7.76
N HIS A 38 12.83 2.82 7.11
CA HIS A 38 13.40 1.52 7.39
C HIS A 38 14.33 1.08 6.27
N GLN A 39 15.43 0.44 6.65
CA GLN A 39 16.33 -0.26 5.74
C GLN A 39 16.70 -1.59 6.37
N ASP A 40 16.62 -2.67 5.59
CA ASP A 40 16.85 -4.04 6.05
C ASP A 40 16.07 -4.40 7.33
N GLY A 41 14.82 -3.94 7.41
CA GLY A 41 13.91 -4.18 8.53
C GLY A 41 14.14 -3.32 9.77
N ASN A 42 15.12 -2.42 9.78
CA ASN A 42 15.49 -1.61 10.95
C ASN A 42 15.24 -0.12 10.73
N ILE A 43 14.93 0.63 11.80
CA ILE A 43 14.92 2.10 11.77
C ILE A 43 16.33 2.59 11.44
N TRP A 44 16.49 3.12 10.24
CA TRP A 44 17.80 3.42 9.71
C TRP A 44 18.34 4.75 10.25
N ALA A 45 19.62 4.74 10.63
CA ALA A 45 20.37 5.92 11.00
C ALA A 45 21.43 6.17 9.92
N PHE A 46 21.29 7.27 9.20
CA PHE A 46 22.23 7.69 8.17
C PHE A 46 23.46 8.32 8.80
N SER A 47 24.64 8.01 8.24
CA SER A 47 25.84 8.79 8.52
C SER A 47 25.72 10.17 7.87
N GLY A 48 25.90 11.22 8.66
CA GLY A 48 25.87 12.61 8.23
C GLY A 48 27.24 13.13 7.83
N ASN A 49 27.47 14.41 8.13
CA ASN A 49 28.64 15.16 7.73
C ASN A 49 29.81 15.00 8.71
N SER A 50 31.03 15.20 8.19
CA SER A 50 32.27 15.31 8.97
C SER A 50 32.83 16.73 9.05
N ASN A 51 32.21 17.69 8.34
CA ASN A 51 32.57 19.11 8.33
C ASN A 51 31.37 19.97 7.87
N SER A 52 31.53 21.29 7.84
CA SER A 52 30.50 22.23 7.39
C SER A 52 30.31 22.33 5.88
N GLU A 53 31.31 21.94 5.08
CA GLU A 53 31.42 22.31 3.66
C GLU A 53 31.08 21.20 2.67
N SER A 54 31.33 19.94 3.00
CA SER A 54 31.08 18.81 2.11
C SER A 54 29.65 18.31 2.25
N ALA A 55 28.92 18.23 1.13
CA ALA A 55 27.61 17.59 1.09
C ALA A 55 27.78 16.07 1.11
N VAL A 56 27.00 15.39 1.96
CA VAL A 56 26.92 13.93 2.06
C VAL A 56 25.56 13.49 1.54
N ARG A 57 25.57 12.69 0.47
CA ARG A 57 24.37 12.19 -0.22
C ARG A 57 24.19 10.69 0.03
N HIS A 58 22.95 10.30 0.28
CA HIS A 58 22.52 8.90 0.36
C HIS A 58 21.40 8.64 -0.63
N GLU A 59 21.53 7.55 -1.39
CA GLU A 59 20.42 6.96 -2.14
C GLU A 59 19.56 6.13 -1.18
N LEU A 60 18.25 6.26 -1.29
CA LEU A 60 17.29 5.48 -0.53
C LEU A 60 17.08 4.14 -1.23
N GLN A 61 17.41 3.03 -0.55
CA GLN A 61 17.22 1.68 -1.10
C GLN A 61 15.75 1.43 -1.49
N GLN A 62 14.84 1.88 -0.64
CA GLN A 62 13.41 2.00 -0.97
C GLN A 62 13.05 3.47 -1.06
N GLY A 63 12.55 3.92 -2.22
CA GLY A 63 12.05 5.28 -2.38
C GLY A 63 10.85 5.55 -1.48
N ILE A 64 10.67 6.81 -1.07
CA ILE A 64 9.54 7.24 -0.23
C ILE A 64 8.63 8.15 -1.01
N VAL A 65 7.33 7.92 -0.91
CA VAL A 65 6.30 8.86 -1.39
C VAL A 65 5.79 9.60 -0.16
N ALA A 66 6.04 10.91 -0.09
CA ALA A 66 5.65 11.72 1.06
C ALA A 66 5.43 13.19 0.69
N ARG A 67 4.67 13.90 1.54
CA ARG A 67 4.53 15.36 1.48
C ARG A 67 5.46 16.09 2.46
N PHE A 68 5.75 15.46 3.59
CA PHE A 68 6.55 16.03 4.67
C PHE A 68 7.69 15.07 5.03
N LEU A 69 8.88 15.64 5.22
CA LEU A 69 10.06 14.94 5.70
C LEU A 69 10.54 15.60 7.00
N ARG A 70 11.05 14.78 7.91
CA ARG A 70 11.66 15.24 9.16
C ARG A 70 12.97 14.48 9.35
N LEU A 71 14.05 15.23 9.47
CA LEU A 71 15.36 14.69 9.84
C LEU A 71 15.52 14.89 11.33
N ILE A 72 15.84 13.80 12.04
CA ILE A 72 16.08 13.79 13.47
C ILE A 72 17.58 13.60 13.68
N PRO A 73 18.33 14.65 14.05
CA PRO A 73 19.72 14.53 14.45
C PRO A 73 19.83 13.58 15.63
N VAL A 74 20.74 12.60 15.54
CA VAL A 74 21.06 11.69 16.64
C VAL A 74 22.53 11.79 17.07
N GLY A 75 23.36 12.46 16.26
CA GLY A 75 24.73 12.84 16.62
C GLY A 75 25.16 14.10 15.86
N TRP A 76 26.06 14.88 16.44
CA TRP A 76 26.60 16.12 15.87
C TRP A 76 28.07 16.30 16.24
N SER A 77 28.70 17.32 15.64
CA SER A 77 30.09 17.73 15.92
C SER A 77 30.35 17.90 17.41
N GLU A 78 31.49 17.39 17.90
CA GLU A 78 31.89 17.55 19.31
C GLU A 78 32.17 19.01 19.69
N GLU A 79 32.70 19.79 18.74
CA GLU A 79 33.09 21.19 18.94
C GLU A 79 31.98 22.19 18.58
N GLY A 80 30.80 21.72 18.20
CA GLY A 80 29.72 22.55 17.70
C GLY A 80 28.32 22.08 18.09
N ARG A 81 27.32 22.58 17.37
CA ARG A 81 25.90 22.24 17.56
C ARG A 81 25.35 21.49 16.35
N ILE A 82 24.07 21.15 16.44
CA ILE A 82 23.32 20.62 15.30
C ILE A 82 23.25 21.69 14.20
N GLY A 83 23.87 21.39 13.06
CA GLY A 83 23.74 22.15 11.82
C GLY A 83 23.31 21.24 10.67
N LEU A 84 22.29 21.66 9.92
CA LEU A 84 21.75 20.93 8.78
C LEU A 84 21.30 21.91 7.69
N ARG A 85 21.83 21.70 6.49
CA ARG A 85 21.27 22.12 5.20
C ARG A 85 20.90 20.84 4.46
N ILE A 86 19.71 20.82 3.89
CA ILE A 86 19.11 19.60 3.35
C ILE A 86 18.73 19.85 1.90
N GLU A 87 19.05 18.88 1.05
CA GLU A 87 18.55 18.79 -0.31
C GLU A 87 17.90 17.41 -0.50
N VAL A 88 16.73 17.39 -1.13
CA VAL A 88 15.96 16.16 -1.36
C VAL A 88 15.85 15.97 -2.85
N TYR A 89 16.28 14.82 -3.34
CA TYR A 89 16.22 14.46 -4.75
C TYR A 89 15.05 13.51 -4.98
N GLY A 90 14.16 13.91 -5.87
CA GLY A 90 12.96 13.15 -6.16
C GLY A 90 12.22 13.72 -7.35
N CYS A 91 11.08 13.11 -7.65
CA CYS A 91 10.17 13.53 -8.70
C CYS A 91 8.82 13.91 -8.10
N SER A 92 8.10 14.83 -8.74
CA SER A 92 6.70 15.09 -8.42
C SER A 92 5.90 13.78 -8.55
N TYR A 93 5.13 13.45 -7.53
CA TYR A 93 4.28 12.27 -7.52
C TYR A 93 2.83 12.68 -7.73
N TRP A 94 2.20 12.08 -8.75
CA TRP A 94 0.78 12.20 -9.03
C TRP A 94 0.21 10.80 -9.20
N ALA A 95 -0.85 10.52 -8.45
CA ALA A 95 -1.58 9.27 -8.56
C ALA A 95 -3.08 9.57 -8.53
N ASP A 96 -3.81 8.81 -9.34
CA ASP A 96 -5.25 8.72 -9.17
C ASP A 96 -5.49 7.92 -7.89
N VAL A 97 -6.26 8.49 -6.97
CA VAL A 97 -6.61 7.85 -5.70
C VAL A 97 -8.11 7.63 -5.69
N ILE A 98 -8.56 6.49 -5.16
CA ILE A 98 -9.97 6.17 -4.96
C ILE A 98 -10.23 6.02 -3.48
N ASN A 99 -11.23 6.75 -2.98
CA ASN A 99 -11.73 6.64 -1.61
C ASN A 99 -12.87 5.62 -1.54
N PHE A 100 -12.70 4.64 -0.66
CA PHE A 100 -13.70 3.63 -0.35
C PHE A 100 -14.25 3.92 1.05
N ASP A 101 -15.57 4.08 1.14
CA ASP A 101 -16.29 4.39 2.38
C ASP A 101 -16.88 3.14 3.06
N GLY A 102 -16.65 1.96 2.49
CA GLY A 102 -17.26 0.69 2.88
C GLY A 102 -18.57 0.37 2.13
N GLN A 103 -19.07 1.27 1.27
CA GLN A 103 -20.22 1.01 0.41
C GLN A 103 -19.79 0.77 -1.04
N GLY A 104 -18.91 1.63 -1.56
CA GLY A 104 -18.45 1.55 -2.95
C GLY A 104 -17.63 0.30 -3.25
N VAL A 105 -17.90 -0.33 -4.38
CA VAL A 105 -17.17 -1.48 -4.92
C VAL A 105 -16.94 -1.26 -6.41
N ILE A 106 -15.71 -1.46 -6.88
CA ILE A 106 -15.37 -1.38 -8.31
C ILE A 106 -15.35 -2.79 -8.87
N SER A 107 -16.27 -3.11 -9.77
CA SER A 107 -16.22 -4.34 -10.56
C SER A 107 -15.44 -4.10 -11.86
N TYR A 108 -14.48 -4.97 -12.14
CA TYR A 108 -13.71 -5.00 -13.37
C TYR A 108 -13.98 -6.30 -14.13
N ARG A 109 -14.32 -6.18 -15.41
CA ARG A 109 -14.63 -7.31 -16.28
C ARG A 109 -13.53 -7.53 -17.33
N PHE A 110 -12.92 -8.71 -17.35
CA PHE A 110 -11.82 -9.06 -18.26
C PHE A 110 -12.23 -10.11 -19.30
N LYS A 111 -11.38 -10.36 -20.31
CA LYS A 111 -11.77 -11.13 -21.50
C LYS A 111 -11.46 -12.63 -21.46
N LYS A 112 -10.66 -13.10 -20.50
CA LYS A 112 -10.21 -14.51 -20.42
C LYS A 112 -10.80 -15.17 -19.18
N MET A 113 -11.49 -16.30 -19.32
CA MET A 113 -11.99 -17.07 -18.16
C MET A 113 -10.87 -17.73 -17.38
N LYS A 114 -10.10 -18.58 -18.06
CA LYS A 114 -9.05 -19.39 -17.44
C LYS A 114 -7.71 -18.68 -17.52
N ILE A 115 -7.23 -18.25 -16.37
CA ILE A 115 -6.00 -17.49 -16.26
C ILE A 115 -4.90 -18.39 -15.69
N ILE A 116 -3.74 -18.43 -16.34
CA ILE A 116 -2.55 -19.16 -15.86
C ILE A 116 -1.53 -18.23 -15.19
N LYS A 117 -1.64 -16.92 -15.43
CA LYS A 117 -0.77 -15.90 -14.87
C LYS A 117 -1.59 -14.68 -14.47
N ASP A 118 -1.46 -14.28 -13.21
CA ASP A 118 -2.05 -13.05 -12.68
C ASP A 118 -0.95 -12.14 -12.16
N VAL A 119 -1.05 -10.85 -12.43
CA VAL A 119 -0.28 -9.79 -11.78
C VAL A 119 -1.28 -8.78 -11.25
N ILE A 120 -1.39 -8.70 -9.94
CA ILE A 120 -2.28 -7.77 -9.24
C ILE A 120 -1.42 -6.85 -8.39
N ALA A 121 -1.50 -5.55 -8.62
CA ALA A 121 -0.75 -4.57 -7.86
C ALA A 121 -1.68 -3.45 -7.41
N LEU A 122 -1.53 -2.99 -6.17
CA LEU A 122 -2.24 -1.82 -5.65
C LEU A 122 -1.48 -1.26 -4.45
N ARG A 123 -1.78 -0.01 -4.11
CA ARG A 123 -1.41 0.56 -2.81
C ARG A 123 -2.67 0.89 -2.05
N PHE A 124 -2.68 0.64 -0.74
CA PHE A 124 -3.81 0.96 0.12
C PHE A 124 -3.37 1.73 1.36
N LYS A 125 -4.30 2.50 1.93
CA LYS A 125 -4.14 3.21 3.21
C LYS A 125 -5.45 3.11 3.98
N THR A 126 -5.40 2.70 5.25
CA THR A 126 -6.59 2.60 6.10
C THR A 126 -6.25 2.73 7.58
N SER A 127 -7.27 3.03 8.39
CA SER A 127 -7.26 2.93 9.85
C SER A 127 -8.18 1.81 10.37
N GLU A 128 -8.76 1.02 9.46
CA GLU A 128 -9.64 -0.10 9.81
C GLU A 128 -8.83 -1.40 9.84
N SER A 129 -8.98 -2.17 10.92
CA SER A 129 -8.26 -3.44 11.09
C SER A 129 -8.86 -4.62 10.29
N GLU A 130 -10.01 -4.39 9.64
CA GLU A 130 -10.74 -5.38 8.85
C GLU A 130 -11.31 -4.76 7.57
N GLY A 131 -11.30 -5.50 6.46
CA GLY A 131 -11.93 -5.07 5.22
C GLY A 131 -11.45 -5.84 4.00
N VAL A 132 -12.38 -6.22 3.11
CA VAL A 132 -12.06 -6.90 1.84
C VAL A 132 -11.52 -5.90 0.83
N ILE A 133 -10.26 -6.05 0.45
CA ILE A 133 -9.55 -5.19 -0.50
C ILE A 133 -9.85 -5.63 -1.93
N LEU A 134 -9.79 -6.94 -2.18
CA LEU A 134 -9.96 -7.56 -3.48
C LEU A 134 -10.73 -8.86 -3.34
N HIS A 135 -11.64 -9.13 -4.26
CA HIS A 135 -12.33 -10.40 -4.33
C HIS A 135 -12.69 -10.77 -5.77
N GLY A 136 -12.63 -12.05 -6.10
CA GLY A 136 -13.23 -12.62 -7.30
C GLY A 136 -13.57 -14.07 -7.03
N GLU A 137 -14.71 -14.51 -7.54
CA GLU A 137 -15.23 -15.87 -7.35
C GLU A 137 -15.96 -16.29 -8.63
N GLY A 138 -15.58 -17.45 -9.17
CA GLY A 138 -16.26 -18.08 -10.29
C GLY A 138 -17.32 -19.08 -9.82
N GLN A 139 -18.28 -19.38 -10.69
CA GLN A 139 -19.37 -20.34 -10.46
C GLN A 139 -18.88 -21.76 -10.16
N GLN A 140 -17.65 -22.10 -10.56
CA GLN A 140 -17.01 -23.38 -10.28
C GLN A 140 -16.37 -23.45 -8.88
N GLY A 141 -16.42 -22.36 -8.10
CA GLY A 141 -15.87 -22.28 -6.73
C GLY A 141 -14.40 -21.85 -6.66
N ASP A 142 -13.77 -21.55 -7.79
CA ASP A 142 -12.48 -20.88 -7.87
C ASP A 142 -12.61 -19.45 -7.32
N TYR A 143 -11.67 -19.03 -6.48
CA TYR A 143 -11.70 -17.67 -5.96
C TYR A 143 -10.31 -17.15 -5.59
N ILE A 144 -10.23 -15.83 -5.52
CA ILE A 144 -9.12 -15.11 -4.91
C ILE A 144 -9.69 -14.01 -4.03
N THR A 145 -9.17 -13.87 -2.81
CA THR A 145 -9.57 -12.82 -1.88
C THR A 145 -8.35 -12.27 -1.17
N LEU A 146 -8.19 -10.95 -1.20
CA LEU A 146 -7.25 -10.23 -0.33
C LEU A 146 -8.07 -9.42 0.67
N GLU A 147 -7.86 -9.66 1.95
CA GLU A 147 -8.55 -8.92 3.02
C GLU A 147 -7.60 -8.52 4.14
N LEU A 148 -7.94 -7.42 4.82
CA LEU A 148 -7.39 -7.10 6.12
C LEU A 148 -8.13 -7.90 7.19
N ARG A 149 -7.38 -8.55 8.08
CA ARG A 149 -7.91 -9.25 9.24
C ARG A 149 -6.99 -9.03 10.43
N LYS A 150 -7.50 -8.32 11.46
CA LYS A 150 -6.71 -7.92 12.64
C LYS A 150 -5.43 -7.18 12.24
N ALA A 151 -5.55 -6.22 11.33
CA ALA A 151 -4.45 -5.39 10.82
C ALA A 151 -3.30 -6.17 10.13
N LYS A 152 -3.60 -7.35 9.59
CA LYS A 152 -2.70 -8.14 8.74
C LYS A 152 -3.36 -8.41 7.40
N LEU A 153 -2.58 -8.57 6.33
CA LEU A 153 -3.12 -9.00 5.05
C LEU A 153 -3.25 -10.51 5.02
N LEU A 154 -4.43 -10.97 4.60
CA LEU A 154 -4.77 -12.36 4.38
C LEU A 154 -5.08 -12.55 2.89
N LEU A 155 -4.25 -13.32 2.20
CA LEU A 155 -4.50 -13.77 0.84
C LEU A 155 -5.07 -15.18 0.89
N GLN A 156 -6.26 -15.35 0.33
CA GLN A 156 -6.91 -16.64 0.15
C GLN A 156 -7.08 -16.91 -1.35
N ILE A 157 -6.73 -18.11 -1.77
CA ILE A 157 -6.86 -18.52 -3.17
C ILE A 157 -7.29 -19.98 -3.26
N ASN A 158 -8.24 -20.25 -4.16
CA ASN A 158 -8.64 -21.59 -4.55
C ASN A 158 -8.63 -21.70 -6.08
N LEU A 159 -7.93 -22.71 -6.60
CA LEU A 159 -7.83 -23.02 -8.04
C LEU A 159 -8.71 -24.24 -8.42
N GLY A 160 -9.54 -24.72 -7.50
CA GLY A 160 -10.43 -25.86 -7.66
C GLY A 160 -10.13 -27.00 -6.70
N ASP A 161 -11.18 -27.74 -6.33
CA ASP A 161 -11.12 -28.93 -5.48
C ASP A 161 -11.30 -30.21 -6.31
N ASN A 162 -10.74 -31.33 -5.88
CA ASN A 162 -10.98 -32.61 -6.55
C ASN A 162 -12.28 -33.28 -6.07
N GLN A 163 -13.09 -33.76 -7.02
CA GLN A 163 -14.37 -34.42 -6.77
C GLN A 163 -14.29 -35.73 -5.96
N TYR A 164 -13.07 -36.25 -5.70
CA TYR A 164 -12.82 -37.45 -4.90
C TYR A 164 -12.47 -37.12 -3.42
N GLY A 165 -12.60 -35.86 -3.00
CA GLY A 165 -12.63 -35.45 -1.59
C GLY A 165 -11.31 -35.56 -0.82
N SER A 166 -10.19 -35.77 -1.50
CA SER A 166 -8.89 -35.99 -0.85
C SER A 166 -7.96 -34.77 -0.90
N ILE A 167 -8.23 -33.79 -1.77
CA ILE A 167 -7.38 -32.59 -1.91
C ILE A 167 -8.24 -31.33 -1.82
N LEU A 168 -8.02 -30.57 -0.74
CA LEU A 168 -8.54 -29.21 -0.56
C LEU A 168 -7.63 -28.22 -1.31
N GLY A 169 -8.17 -27.53 -2.31
CA GLY A 169 -7.49 -26.51 -3.13
C GLY A 169 -7.32 -25.17 -2.42
N HIS A 170 -8.09 -24.93 -1.36
CA HIS A 170 -7.97 -23.72 -0.54
C HIS A 170 -6.56 -23.53 0.01
N THR A 171 -6.01 -22.34 -0.26
CA THR A 171 -4.73 -21.86 0.25
C THR A 171 -4.94 -20.53 0.95
N SER A 172 -4.29 -20.36 2.10
CA SER A 172 -4.40 -19.14 2.91
C SER A 172 -3.02 -18.74 3.43
N VAL A 173 -2.62 -17.50 3.17
CA VAL A 173 -1.31 -16.96 3.55
C VAL A 173 -1.49 -15.57 4.15
N THR A 174 -0.86 -15.32 5.30
CA THR A 174 -0.91 -14.03 6.00
C THR A 174 0.44 -13.34 5.97
N THR A 175 0.46 -12.03 5.73
CA THR A 175 1.67 -11.20 5.81
C THR A 175 1.40 -9.85 6.47
N GLY A 176 2.47 -9.25 7.00
CA GLY A 176 2.43 -7.95 7.66
C GLY A 176 1.77 -7.94 9.04
N SER A 177 1.75 -6.75 9.63
CA SER A 177 1.15 -6.42 10.92
C SER A 177 1.00 -4.91 11.05
N LEU A 178 -0.01 -4.46 11.80
CA LEU A 178 -0.28 -3.02 12.03
C LEU A 178 -0.49 -2.25 10.73
N LEU A 179 -1.16 -2.87 9.75
CA LEU A 179 -1.44 -2.27 8.43
C LEU A 179 -2.64 -1.31 8.44
N ASP A 180 -3.17 -1.04 9.63
CA ASP A 180 -4.17 -0.02 9.95
C ASP A 180 -3.50 1.26 10.52
N ASP A 181 -2.21 1.47 10.22
CA ASP A 181 -1.40 2.60 10.68
C ASP A 181 -1.71 3.93 9.98
N ASN A 182 -2.66 3.94 9.02
CA ASN A 182 -2.98 5.08 8.17
C ASN A 182 -1.78 5.60 7.36
N HIS A 183 -0.86 4.71 6.97
CA HIS A 183 0.17 4.93 5.95
C HIS A 183 -0.12 4.12 4.69
N TRP A 184 0.48 4.52 3.58
CA TRP A 184 0.41 3.76 2.34
C TRP A 184 1.24 2.48 2.45
N HIS A 185 0.60 1.36 2.11
CA HIS A 185 1.23 0.06 1.93
C HIS A 185 1.10 -0.40 0.48
N SER A 186 2.16 -0.99 -0.06
CA SER A 186 2.22 -1.51 -1.43
C SER A 186 2.07 -3.02 -1.43
N VAL A 187 1.14 -3.52 -2.25
CA VAL A 187 0.86 -4.95 -2.41
C VAL A 187 1.06 -5.35 -3.87
N VAL A 188 1.81 -6.43 -4.07
CA VAL A 188 1.93 -7.10 -5.38
C VAL A 188 1.70 -8.59 -5.21
N ILE A 189 0.79 -9.14 -6.00
CA ILE A 189 0.52 -10.57 -6.09
C ILE A 189 0.86 -10.99 -7.51
N GLU A 190 1.87 -11.83 -7.67
CA GLU A 190 2.22 -12.45 -8.96
C GLU A 190 1.98 -13.95 -8.86
N ARG A 191 1.03 -14.47 -9.63
CA ARG A 191 0.80 -15.91 -9.74
C ARG A 191 1.24 -16.39 -11.10
N TYR A 192 1.96 -17.50 -11.13
CA TYR A 192 2.18 -18.30 -12.34
C TYR A 192 1.87 -19.76 -12.03
N ARG A 193 0.83 -20.29 -12.68
CA ARG A 193 0.26 -21.60 -12.36
C ARG A 193 -0.11 -21.64 -10.87
N ARG A 194 0.56 -22.51 -10.11
CA ARG A 194 0.36 -22.68 -8.67
C ARG A 194 1.35 -21.88 -7.81
N ASN A 195 2.38 -21.30 -8.41
CA ASN A 195 3.40 -20.57 -7.66
C ASN A 195 2.94 -19.11 -7.52
N VAL A 196 3.02 -18.56 -6.31
CA VAL A 196 2.59 -17.20 -5.98
C VAL A 196 3.74 -16.47 -5.28
N ASN A 197 4.06 -15.28 -5.77
CA ASN A 197 4.84 -14.28 -5.06
C ASN A 197 3.87 -13.28 -4.44
N PHE A 198 3.93 -13.12 -3.13
CA PHE A 198 3.11 -12.17 -2.39
C PHE A 198 4.02 -11.15 -1.70
N THR A 199 4.09 -9.95 -2.28
CA THR A 199 4.96 -8.87 -1.84
C THR A 199 4.17 -7.82 -1.09
N LEU A 200 4.59 -7.49 0.13
CA LEU A 200 4.10 -6.38 0.93
C LEU A 200 5.27 -5.45 1.28
N ASP A 201 5.19 -4.17 0.91
CA ASP A 201 6.21 -3.16 1.20
C ASP A 201 7.64 -3.64 0.86
N GLY A 202 7.79 -4.24 -0.32
CA GLY A 202 9.05 -4.78 -0.84
C GLY A 202 9.46 -6.16 -0.28
N HIS A 203 8.79 -6.66 0.77
CA HIS A 203 9.09 -7.98 1.34
C HIS A 203 8.23 -9.05 0.67
N THR A 204 8.88 -10.02 0.03
CA THR A 204 8.19 -11.04 -0.78
C THR A 204 8.15 -12.38 -0.04
N GLN A 205 6.94 -12.94 0.08
CA GLN A 205 6.70 -14.31 0.50
C GLN A 205 6.38 -15.17 -0.71
N HIS A 206 7.13 -16.27 -0.88
CA HIS A 206 6.90 -17.23 -1.95
C HIS A 206 6.14 -18.44 -1.42
N PHE A 207 5.08 -18.85 -2.10
CA PHE A 207 4.36 -20.07 -1.77
C PHE A 207 3.77 -20.74 -3.01
N ARG A 208 3.30 -21.97 -2.82
CA ARG A 208 2.59 -22.73 -3.83
C ARG A 208 1.18 -23.02 -3.33
N THR A 209 0.18 -22.83 -4.17
CA THR A 209 -1.20 -23.18 -3.83
C THR A 209 -1.36 -24.68 -3.61
N ASN A 210 -2.28 -25.03 -2.71
CA ASN A 210 -2.82 -26.37 -2.55
C ASN A 210 -3.60 -26.78 -3.81
N GLY A 211 -4.13 -28.01 -3.86
CA GLY A 211 -4.80 -28.52 -5.06
C GLY A 211 -3.84 -29.05 -6.13
N GLU A 212 -4.38 -29.45 -7.27
CA GLU A 212 -3.61 -29.90 -8.45
C GLU A 212 -3.76 -28.97 -9.66
N PHE A 213 -4.83 -28.19 -9.70
CA PHE A 213 -5.16 -27.28 -10.79
C PHE A 213 -4.23 -26.06 -10.82
N ASP A 214 -4.03 -25.51 -12.02
CA ASP A 214 -3.12 -24.40 -12.31
C ASP A 214 -3.79 -23.18 -12.96
N HIS A 215 -5.09 -23.26 -13.24
CA HIS A 215 -5.89 -22.16 -13.76
C HIS A 215 -6.74 -21.57 -12.64
N LEU A 216 -6.97 -20.27 -12.70
CA LEU A 216 -7.97 -19.57 -11.88
C LEU A 216 -9.10 -19.14 -12.80
N ASP A 217 -10.32 -19.56 -12.51
CA ASP A 217 -11.53 -19.25 -13.29
C ASP A 217 -12.53 -18.41 -12.47
N LEU A 218 -12.53 -17.09 -12.69
CA LEU A 218 -13.36 -16.14 -11.91
C LEU A 218 -14.60 -15.63 -12.68
N ASP A 219 -15.02 -16.32 -13.75
CA ASP A 219 -16.14 -15.90 -14.60
C ASP A 219 -16.06 -14.44 -15.09
N TYR A 220 -14.85 -14.02 -15.44
CA TYR A 220 -14.53 -12.71 -16.00
C TYR A 220 -14.66 -11.52 -15.07
N GLU A 221 -14.88 -11.68 -13.76
CA GLU A 221 -15.09 -10.55 -12.85
C GLU A 221 -14.13 -10.53 -11.67
N LEU A 222 -13.65 -9.34 -11.33
CA LEU A 222 -12.85 -9.05 -10.15
C LEU A 222 -13.34 -7.75 -9.52
N SER A 223 -13.52 -7.73 -8.20
CA SER A 223 -14.00 -6.58 -7.46
C SER A 223 -12.95 -6.01 -6.52
N PHE A 224 -12.86 -4.69 -6.44
CA PHE A 224 -12.00 -3.95 -5.52
C PHE A 224 -12.84 -3.14 -4.53
N GLY A 225 -12.38 -3.07 -3.28
CA GLY A 225 -13.06 -2.35 -2.19
C GLY A 225 -14.10 -3.16 -1.43
N GLY A 226 -14.41 -4.37 -1.88
CA GLY A 226 -15.39 -5.22 -1.21
C GLY A 226 -15.84 -6.40 -2.05
N MET A 227 -16.83 -7.12 -1.54
CA MET A 227 -17.55 -8.17 -2.27
C MET A 227 -18.89 -7.60 -2.77
N PRO A 228 -19.30 -7.90 -4.02
CA PRO A 228 -20.63 -7.57 -4.51
C PRO A 228 -21.70 -8.15 -3.59
N TYR A 229 -22.85 -7.48 -3.46
CA TYR A 229 -23.93 -7.91 -2.55
C TYR A 229 -24.41 -9.34 -2.79
N SER A 230 -24.31 -9.86 -4.02
CA SER A 230 -24.66 -11.24 -4.39
C SER A 230 -23.74 -12.30 -3.78
N GLY A 231 -22.53 -11.95 -3.34
CA GLY A 231 -21.53 -12.87 -2.77
C GLY A 231 -21.39 -12.79 -1.24
N LYS A 232 -22.22 -12.00 -0.54
CA LYS A 232 -22.11 -11.86 0.93
C LYS A 232 -22.70 -13.09 1.64
N PRO A 233 -21.94 -13.77 2.54
CA PRO A 233 -22.47 -14.85 3.36
C PRO A 233 -23.61 -14.35 4.27
N VAL A 234 -24.68 -15.15 4.40
CA VAL A 234 -25.96 -14.79 5.04
C VAL A 234 -25.88 -14.62 6.58
N GLY A 235 -24.70 -14.74 7.20
CA GLY A 235 -24.53 -14.53 8.64
C GLY A 235 -23.21 -13.85 8.97
N GLY A 236 -23.26 -12.56 9.30
CA GLY A 236 -22.10 -11.78 9.77
C GLY A 236 -21.06 -11.47 8.68
N GLY A 237 -21.53 -10.92 7.56
CA GLY A 237 -20.75 -10.72 6.33
C GLY A 237 -19.42 -9.98 6.52
N ARG A 238 -18.43 -10.34 5.69
CA ARG A 238 -17.15 -9.61 5.59
C ARG A 238 -17.42 -8.13 5.34
N LYS A 239 -16.72 -7.27 6.08
CA LYS A 239 -16.79 -5.82 5.88
C LYS A 239 -16.10 -5.46 4.58
N ASN A 240 -16.68 -4.54 3.84
CA ASN A 240 -16.02 -3.92 2.70
C ASN A 240 -14.87 -3.04 3.20
N PHE A 241 -13.88 -2.81 2.35
CA PHE A 241 -12.75 -1.97 2.68
C PHE A 241 -13.20 -0.51 2.83
N LYS A 242 -12.63 0.16 3.81
CA LYS A 242 -12.78 1.59 4.02
C LYS A 242 -11.39 2.20 4.16
N GLY A 243 -11.13 3.26 3.41
CA GLY A 243 -9.79 3.82 3.23
C GLY A 243 -9.56 4.22 1.78
N CYS A 244 -8.30 4.33 1.40
CA CYS A 244 -7.93 4.78 0.06
C CYS A 244 -7.12 3.71 -0.67
N MET A 245 -7.31 3.61 -1.98
CA MET A 245 -6.44 2.84 -2.85
C MET A 245 -5.94 3.67 -4.03
N GLU A 246 -4.72 3.41 -4.47
CA GLU A 246 -4.15 3.98 -5.68
C GLU A 246 -3.41 2.91 -6.48
N SER A 247 -3.11 3.24 -7.75
CA SER A 247 -2.33 2.36 -8.64
C SER A 247 -2.89 0.93 -8.73
N ILE A 248 -4.22 0.78 -8.70
CA ILE A 248 -4.88 -0.52 -8.87
C ILE A 248 -4.62 -1.00 -10.30
N ASN A 249 -3.89 -2.10 -10.41
CA ASN A 249 -3.52 -2.73 -11.66
C ASN A 249 -3.88 -4.21 -11.64
N TYR A 250 -4.49 -4.68 -12.73
CA TYR A 250 -4.73 -6.09 -12.96
C TYR A 250 -4.24 -6.46 -14.35
N ASN A 251 -3.22 -7.32 -14.43
CA ASN A 251 -2.65 -7.82 -15.69
C ASN A 251 -2.25 -6.72 -16.70
N GLY A 252 -1.80 -5.56 -16.20
CA GLY A 252 -1.41 -4.41 -17.01
C GLY A 252 -2.50 -3.35 -17.19
N ASP A 253 -3.77 -3.68 -16.91
CA ASP A 253 -4.87 -2.72 -16.98
C ASP A 253 -4.89 -1.83 -15.73
N ASN A 254 -4.78 -0.51 -15.92
CA ASN A 254 -4.85 0.47 -14.83
C ASN A 254 -6.32 0.75 -14.48
N ILE A 255 -6.84 0.03 -13.50
CA ILE A 255 -8.23 0.09 -13.05
C ILE A 255 -8.56 1.48 -12.48
N THR A 256 -7.59 2.11 -11.81
CA THR A 256 -7.77 3.45 -11.24
C THR A 256 -7.98 4.52 -12.33
N ASP A 257 -7.20 4.47 -13.42
CA ASP A 257 -7.38 5.34 -14.58
C ASP A 257 -8.72 5.07 -15.29
N LEU A 258 -9.10 3.80 -15.43
CA LEU A 258 -10.39 3.42 -16.03
C LEU A 258 -11.57 3.98 -15.21
N ALA A 259 -11.51 3.87 -13.88
CA ALA A 259 -12.52 4.46 -12.99
C ALA A 259 -12.56 5.99 -13.12
N ARG A 260 -11.40 6.66 -13.13
CA ARG A 260 -11.30 8.12 -13.31
C ARG A 260 -11.89 8.60 -14.63
N ARG A 261 -11.68 7.85 -15.70
CA ARG A 261 -12.24 8.15 -17.03
C ARG A 261 -13.70 7.70 -17.20
N LYS A 262 -14.35 7.27 -16.12
CA LYS A 262 -15.74 6.76 -16.12
C LYS A 262 -15.97 5.61 -17.11
N LYS A 263 -14.94 4.77 -17.29
CA LYS A 263 -15.00 3.56 -18.13
C LYS A 263 -15.43 2.30 -17.34
N LEU A 264 -15.55 2.43 -16.02
CA LEU A 264 -16.07 1.41 -15.12
C LEU A 264 -17.33 1.94 -14.45
N ASP A 265 -18.19 1.02 -14.01
CA ASP A 265 -19.34 1.38 -13.21
C ASP A 265 -18.88 1.79 -11.80
N THR A 266 -19.08 3.06 -11.46
CA THR A 266 -18.81 3.63 -10.14
C THR A 266 -20.07 4.22 -9.52
N SER A 267 -21.26 3.76 -9.96
CA SER A 267 -22.55 4.24 -9.46
C SER A 267 -22.79 3.95 -7.98
N SER A 268 -22.11 2.95 -7.43
CA SER A 268 -22.13 2.59 -6.01
C SER A 268 -21.39 3.58 -5.10
N PHE A 269 -20.66 4.54 -5.67
CA PHE A 269 -19.90 5.53 -4.92
C PHE A 269 -20.61 6.89 -4.85
N VAL A 270 -20.44 7.58 -3.72
CA VAL A 270 -20.77 9.01 -3.63
C VAL A 270 -19.73 9.81 -4.43
N SER A 271 -20.13 10.33 -5.58
CA SER A 271 -19.23 10.85 -6.63
C SER A 271 -18.34 12.03 -6.20
N GLU A 272 -18.79 12.85 -5.25
CA GLU A 272 -18.07 14.06 -4.78
C GLU A 272 -16.78 13.74 -4.01
N PHE A 273 -16.66 12.53 -3.45
CA PHE A 273 -15.53 12.13 -2.58
C PHE A 273 -14.67 11.01 -3.17
N LEU A 274 -14.99 10.54 -4.38
CA LEU A 274 -14.34 9.37 -4.97
C LEU A 274 -12.84 9.54 -5.17
N PHE A 275 -12.40 10.73 -5.63
CA PHE A 275 -11.00 10.96 -6.04
C PHE A 275 -10.17 11.76 -5.04
N ALA A 276 -10.67 11.91 -3.81
CA ALA A 276 -9.95 12.55 -2.72
C ALA A 276 -9.86 11.57 -1.55
N CYS A 277 -8.64 11.21 -1.16
CA CYS A 277 -8.45 10.43 0.04
C CYS A 277 -8.77 11.33 1.25
N ALA A 278 -9.93 11.12 1.87
CA ALA A 278 -10.34 11.90 3.04
C ALA A 278 -9.24 11.84 4.09
N HIS A 279 -8.69 13.00 4.45
CA HIS A 279 -7.97 13.10 5.70
C HIS A 279 -8.99 12.76 6.78
N VAL A 280 -8.71 11.77 7.63
CA VAL A 280 -9.46 11.63 8.88
C VAL A 280 -9.05 12.84 9.72
N ASP A 281 -9.69 13.97 9.46
CA ASP A 281 -9.68 15.12 10.34
C ASP A 281 -10.44 14.68 11.59
N ALA A 282 -9.70 14.12 12.53
CA ALA A 282 -10.15 14.06 13.90
C ALA A 282 -10.24 15.50 14.41
N ILE A 283 -11.46 16.02 14.31
CA ILE A 283 -12.09 17.05 15.13
C ILE A 283 -11.62 18.49 14.86
N ASN A 284 -12.49 19.22 14.15
CA ASN A 284 -12.69 20.65 14.36
C ASN A 284 -13.07 20.87 15.83
N PHE A 285 -12.24 21.59 16.58
CA PHE A 285 -12.77 22.45 17.62
C PHE A 285 -12.72 23.88 17.10
N GLU A 286 -13.92 24.44 16.99
CA GLU A 286 -14.19 25.86 16.83
C GLU A 286 -13.37 26.70 17.83
N ASN A 287 -13.06 27.92 17.41
CA ASN A 287 -12.87 29.12 18.22
C ASN A 287 -12.47 28.93 19.70
N MET A 288 -11.24 29.32 20.02
CA MET A 288 -11.06 30.19 21.17
C MET A 288 -10.30 31.43 20.74
N ASP A 289 -11.08 32.45 20.38
CA ASP A 289 -10.72 33.83 20.68
C ASP A 289 -10.51 33.95 22.20
N ASN A 290 -9.31 34.37 22.59
CA ASN A 290 -9.02 35.41 23.58
C ASN A 290 -7.51 35.65 23.66
#